data_AF-A0A2D8C6G0-F1
#
_entry.id   AF-A0A2D8C6G0-F1
#
_cell.length_a   1.000
_cell.length_b   1.000
_cell.length_c   1.000
_cell.angle_alpha   90.00
_cell.angle_beta   90.00
_cell.angle_gamma   90.00
#
_symmetry.space_group_name_H-M   'P 1'
#
loop_
_entity.id
_entity.type
_entity.pdbx_description
1 polymer ?
#
loop_
_entity_poly.entity_id
_entity_poly.type
_entity_poly.pdbx_seq_one_letter_code
_entity_poly.pdbx_strand_id
1 'polypeptide(L)'
;MRIWLERNLWVFDILMMALIMATLTYMIKFVPYGVDIKIHNFFLIEYLENGYFPIPPGYYFLLYLLDLLINYKFQFLISSILLMTGFLWWKFRITVKWIFESSSLGISKSYLLAFLFFFLGPIVIPSIDREYWYLGKLSQIIWHNSTIIAAFPFCLLLVKQTLTWWENYSNQAFLNICLLVVAILLIKPSFLFCYLPVFLCYTFYLIKRPSQPFILAICLSAFSLLLIWAEKILIFQWDPMVVNYYSQEDIPRVVLEPFKIWFHYSNEPFLDLLSSIPLTLCFLIFWRNKAFENRFFSFSLWTLLLAILIYFIFAETGYREYHGNFYWQIPVALYLHNLSMLLIVLKEYQEKNEKSPFRFKIFASIFSIQVVFGFAYWLRIFFERIIS
;
A
#
# COMPACT_ATOMS: atom_id res chain seq x y z
N MET A 1 16.93 -14.55 -12.45
CA MET A 1 18.00 -15.49 -12.06
C MET A 1 19.36 -14.81 -11.84
N ARG A 2 19.70 -13.70 -12.53
CA ARG A 2 20.98 -12.96 -12.35
C ARG A 2 21.17 -12.19 -11.03
N ILE A 3 20.08 -11.81 -10.34
CA ILE A 3 20.12 -11.01 -9.09
C ILE A 3 20.67 -11.81 -7.88
N TRP A 4 20.70 -13.15 -7.96
CA TRP A 4 21.03 -14.01 -6.82
C TRP A 4 22.50 -14.40 -6.69
N LEU A 5 23.37 -13.94 -7.60
CA LEU A 5 24.76 -14.44 -7.71
C LEU A 5 25.84 -13.46 -7.21
N GLU A 6 25.49 -12.27 -6.73
CA GLU A 6 26.49 -11.39 -6.11
C GLU A 6 26.63 -11.70 -4.62
N ARG A 7 27.82 -12.21 -4.24
CA ARG A 7 28.17 -12.81 -2.94
C ARG A 7 27.93 -11.93 -1.68
N ASN A 8 27.58 -10.66 -1.82
CA ASN A 8 27.46 -9.71 -0.70
C ASN A 8 26.07 -9.02 -0.58
N LEU A 9 25.09 -9.37 -1.42
CA LEU A 9 23.78 -8.69 -1.41
C LEU A 9 22.90 -9.04 -0.21
N TRP A 10 23.10 -10.23 0.36
CA TRP A 10 22.38 -10.71 1.54
C TRP A 10 22.58 -9.79 2.75
N VAL A 11 23.70 -9.06 2.83
CA VAL A 11 23.96 -8.09 3.91
C VAL A 11 22.91 -6.97 3.91
N PHE A 12 22.55 -6.42 2.74
CA PHE A 12 21.52 -5.38 2.66
C PHE A 12 20.14 -5.91 3.07
N ASP A 13 19.83 -7.16 2.70
CA ASP A 13 18.58 -7.81 3.08
C ASP A 13 18.51 -8.03 4.60
N ILE A 14 19.58 -8.50 5.23
CA ILE A 14 19.65 -8.64 6.69
C ILE A 14 19.53 -7.30 7.40
N LEU A 15 20.23 -6.26 6.93
CA LEU A 15 20.15 -4.93 7.53
C LEU A 15 18.72 -4.37 7.45
N MET A 16 18.05 -4.54 6.30
CA MET A 16 16.66 -4.11 6.13
C MET A 16 15.70 -4.90 7.02
N MET A 17 15.84 -6.23 7.08
CA MET A 17 15.03 -7.08 7.95
C MET A 17 15.24 -6.73 9.43
N ALA A 18 16.48 -6.50 9.86
CA ALA A 18 16.81 -6.09 11.23
C ALA A 18 16.18 -4.74 11.58
N LEU A 19 16.25 -3.76 10.68
CA LEU A 19 15.61 -2.45 10.84
C LEU A 19 14.09 -2.58 10.99
N ILE A 20 13.45 -3.35 10.11
CA ILE A 20 12.00 -3.59 10.14
C ILE A 20 11.62 -4.30 11.44
N MET A 21 12.30 -5.40 11.77
CA MET A 21 12.01 -6.20 12.95
C MET A 21 12.19 -5.40 14.24
N ALA A 22 13.26 -4.60 14.34
CA ALA A 22 13.48 -3.69 15.46
C ALA A 22 12.36 -2.64 15.59
N THR A 23 11.94 -2.06 14.46
CA THR A 23 10.84 -1.08 14.41
C THR A 23 9.52 -1.71 14.89
N LEU A 24 9.14 -2.85 14.32
CA LEU A 24 7.90 -3.56 14.67
C LEU A 24 7.91 -4.01 16.13
N THR A 25 9.04 -4.54 16.61
CA THR A 25 9.20 -4.94 18.01
C THR A 25 9.03 -3.73 18.94
N TYR A 26 9.64 -2.59 18.59
CA TYR A 26 9.51 -1.37 19.37
C TYR A 26 8.06 -0.88 19.41
N MET A 27 7.39 -0.81 18.25
CA MET A 27 5.99 -0.39 18.16
C MET A 27 5.08 -1.28 18.99
N ILE A 28 5.21 -2.60 18.85
CA ILE A 28 4.38 -3.55 19.59
C ILE A 28 4.72 -3.51 21.10
N LYS A 29 5.96 -3.22 21.51
CA LYS A 29 6.28 -3.19 22.93
C LYS A 29 5.93 -1.86 23.62
N PHE A 30 6.18 -0.75 22.95
CA PHE A 30 6.26 0.57 23.61
C PHE A 30 5.22 1.57 23.12
N VAL A 31 4.59 1.37 21.97
CA VAL A 31 3.54 2.27 21.48
C VAL A 31 2.18 1.79 22.01
N PRO A 32 1.49 2.58 22.85
CA PRO A 32 0.30 2.12 23.55
C PRO A 32 -0.94 2.02 22.65
N TYR A 33 -1.11 2.95 21.71
CA TYR A 33 -2.32 3.08 20.89
C TYR A 33 -1.99 3.11 19.39
N GLY A 34 -2.96 2.77 18.54
CA GLY A 34 -2.83 2.90 17.08
C GLY A 34 -1.94 1.85 16.38
N VAL A 35 -1.52 0.79 17.08
CA VAL A 35 -0.79 -0.33 16.48
C VAL A 35 -1.77 -1.45 16.11
N ASP A 36 -2.31 -1.44 14.89
CA ASP A 36 -3.28 -2.46 14.44
C ASP A 36 -2.76 -3.90 14.61
N ILE A 37 -1.44 -4.12 14.53
CA ILE A 37 -0.83 -5.44 14.74
C ILE A 37 -1.27 -6.05 16.08
N LYS A 38 -1.29 -5.27 17.17
CA LYS A 38 -1.74 -5.75 18.48
C LYS A 38 -3.22 -6.09 18.46
N ILE A 39 -4.01 -5.17 17.90
CA ILE A 39 -5.46 -5.28 17.84
C ILE A 39 -5.85 -6.55 17.08
N HIS A 40 -5.22 -6.81 15.94
CA HIS A 40 -5.46 -8.01 15.15
C HIS A 40 -5.01 -9.30 15.83
N ASN A 41 -3.93 -9.28 16.63
CA ASN A 41 -3.56 -10.43 17.45
C ASN A 41 -4.65 -10.74 18.49
N PHE A 42 -5.15 -9.71 19.19
CA PHE A 42 -6.25 -9.88 20.15
C PHE A 42 -7.54 -10.34 19.48
N PHE A 43 -7.90 -9.78 18.32
CA PHE A 43 -9.04 -10.25 17.54
C PHE A 43 -8.90 -11.72 17.16
N LEU A 44 -7.72 -12.17 16.73
CA LEU A 44 -7.56 -13.59 16.41
C LEU A 44 -7.73 -14.49 17.64
N ILE A 45 -7.20 -14.09 18.80
CA ILE A 45 -7.38 -14.82 20.06
C ILE A 45 -8.87 -14.93 20.38
N GLU A 46 -9.58 -13.80 20.38
CA GLU A 46 -11.00 -13.74 20.73
C GLU A 46 -11.86 -14.60 19.80
N TYR A 47 -11.63 -14.55 18.49
CA TYR A 47 -12.36 -15.40 17.54
C TYR A 47 -12.10 -16.88 17.80
N LEU A 48 -10.85 -17.28 18.03
CA LEU A 48 -10.51 -18.68 18.28
C LEU A 48 -11.10 -19.21 19.59
N GLU A 49 -11.08 -18.39 20.65
CA GLU A 49 -11.71 -18.73 21.94
C GLU A 49 -13.23 -18.94 21.83
N ASN A 50 -13.87 -18.24 20.88
CA ASN A 50 -15.29 -18.39 20.58
C ASN A 50 -15.60 -19.44 19.49
N GLY A 51 -14.60 -20.19 19.01
CA GLY A 51 -14.78 -21.22 18.00
C GLY A 51 -15.01 -20.71 16.58
N TYR A 52 -14.62 -19.46 16.30
CA TYR A 52 -14.76 -18.78 15.01
C TYR A 52 -13.40 -18.45 14.37
N PHE A 53 -13.44 -17.95 13.14
CA PHE A 53 -12.25 -17.47 12.43
C PHE A 53 -12.51 -16.09 11.79
N PRO A 54 -11.59 -15.11 11.90
CA PRO A 54 -11.85 -13.78 11.38
C PRO A 54 -11.99 -13.73 9.85
N ILE A 55 -12.79 -12.77 9.37
CA ILE A 55 -13.01 -12.49 7.96
C ILE A 55 -12.48 -11.08 7.63
N PRO A 56 -11.64 -10.90 6.59
CA PRO A 56 -11.13 -11.90 5.65
C PRO A 56 -10.06 -12.81 6.26
N PRO A 57 -10.00 -14.10 5.87
CA PRO A 57 -9.21 -15.09 6.62
C PRO A 57 -7.72 -15.09 6.30
N GLY A 58 -7.28 -14.57 5.15
CA GLY A 58 -5.94 -14.79 4.59
C GLY A 58 -4.80 -14.34 5.50
N TYR A 59 -4.88 -13.12 6.05
CA TYR A 59 -3.86 -12.63 6.98
C TYR A 59 -3.81 -13.47 8.27
N TYR A 60 -4.98 -13.70 8.87
CA TYR A 60 -5.10 -14.43 10.13
C TYR A 60 -4.69 -15.90 9.99
N PHE A 61 -4.97 -16.51 8.84
CA PHE A 61 -4.58 -17.88 8.54
C PHE A 61 -3.07 -18.04 8.48
N LEU A 62 -2.37 -17.13 7.80
CA LEU A 62 -0.91 -17.14 7.77
C LEU A 62 -0.30 -16.89 9.15
N LEU A 63 -0.91 -15.97 9.93
CA LEU A 63 -0.49 -15.69 11.29
C LEU A 63 -0.66 -16.94 12.20
N TYR A 64 -1.82 -17.59 12.12
CA TYR A 64 -2.14 -18.80 12.87
C TYR A 64 -1.19 -19.95 12.52
N LEU A 65 -0.98 -20.22 11.23
CA LEU A 65 -0.06 -21.27 10.78
C LEU A 65 1.38 -21.04 11.25
N LEU A 66 1.85 -19.79 11.19
CA LEU A 66 3.19 -19.48 11.67
C LEU A 66 3.28 -19.67 13.18
N ASP A 67 2.25 -19.27 13.94
CA ASP A 67 2.23 -19.44 15.39
C ASP A 67 2.30 -20.90 15.84
N LEU A 68 1.67 -21.82 15.11
CA LEU A 68 1.79 -23.26 15.38
C LEU A 68 3.24 -23.75 15.39
N LEU A 69 4.16 -23.07 14.70
CA LEU A 69 5.56 -23.49 14.57
C LEU A 69 6.49 -22.83 15.60
N ILE A 70 6.15 -21.64 16.09
CA ILE A 70 7.07 -20.77 16.83
C ILE A 70 6.44 -20.08 18.06
N ASN A 71 5.26 -20.53 18.51
CA ASN A 71 4.58 -19.98 19.67
C ASN A 71 5.52 -19.91 20.88
N TYR A 72 5.67 -18.70 21.44
CA TYR A 72 6.51 -18.48 22.62
C TYR A 72 5.96 -17.35 23.49
N LYS A 73 5.62 -17.70 24.73
CA LYS A 73 5.19 -16.82 25.83
C LYS A 73 3.87 -16.05 25.59
N PHE A 74 3.76 -15.32 24.49
CA PHE A 74 2.58 -14.54 24.11
C PHE A 74 2.09 -14.98 22.74
N GLN A 75 0.82 -15.39 22.67
CA GLN A 75 0.18 -15.88 21.46
C GLN A 75 0.25 -14.83 20.34
N PHE A 76 0.63 -15.26 19.12
CA PHE A 76 0.76 -14.44 17.92
C PHE A 76 1.80 -13.30 17.95
N LEU A 77 2.50 -13.05 19.06
CA LEU A 77 3.43 -11.91 19.17
C LEU A 77 4.63 -12.06 18.23
N ILE A 78 5.40 -13.15 18.36
CA ILE A 78 6.58 -13.38 17.53
C ILE A 78 6.16 -13.63 16.07
N SER A 79 5.08 -14.39 15.90
CA SER A 79 4.49 -14.73 14.61
C SER A 79 4.09 -13.49 13.82
N SER A 80 3.42 -12.52 14.46
CA SER A 80 3.07 -11.25 13.81
C SER A 80 4.30 -10.42 13.45
N ILE A 81 5.31 -10.33 14.31
CA ILE A 81 6.57 -9.61 14.02
C ILE A 81 7.27 -10.21 12.79
N LEU A 82 7.44 -11.54 12.76
CA LEU A 82 8.13 -12.22 11.66
C LEU A 82 7.34 -12.15 10.36
N LEU A 83 6.02 -12.35 10.42
CA LEU A 83 5.15 -12.26 9.25
C LEU A 83 5.17 -10.85 8.64
N MET A 84 5.03 -9.81 9.48
CA MET A 84 5.11 -8.42 9.04
C MET A 84 6.49 -8.05 8.49
N THR A 85 7.56 -8.55 9.13
CA THR A 85 8.94 -8.37 8.64
C THR A 85 9.10 -8.99 7.25
N GLY A 86 8.59 -10.20 7.05
CA GLY A 86 8.63 -10.90 5.76
C GLY A 86 7.91 -10.13 4.66
N PHE A 87 6.69 -9.62 4.91
CA PHE A 87 5.95 -8.86 3.91
C PHE A 87 6.56 -7.49 3.59
N LEU A 88 7.03 -6.74 4.59
CA LEU A 88 7.73 -5.47 4.35
C LEU A 88 9.05 -5.66 3.61
N TRP A 89 9.81 -6.70 3.95
CA TRP A 89 11.02 -7.08 3.23
C TRP A 89 10.69 -7.48 1.79
N TRP A 90 9.64 -8.28 1.56
CA TRP A 90 9.23 -8.67 0.21
C TRP A 90 8.83 -7.46 -0.65
N LYS A 91 8.06 -6.51 -0.09
CA LYS A 91 7.75 -5.21 -0.73
C LYS A 91 9.02 -4.48 -1.15
N PHE A 92 10.01 -4.40 -0.26
CA PHE A 92 11.31 -3.80 -0.52
C PHE A 92 12.06 -4.51 -1.66
N ARG A 93 12.12 -5.85 -1.64
CA ARG A 93 12.76 -6.66 -2.71
C ARG A 93 12.14 -6.45 -4.08
N ILE A 94 10.81 -6.40 -4.16
CA ILE A 94 10.10 -6.12 -5.42
C ILE A 94 10.54 -4.77 -5.99
N THR A 95 10.72 -3.78 -5.12
CA THR A 95 11.10 -2.42 -5.50
C THR A 95 12.55 -2.33 -5.95
N VAL A 96 13.48 -2.97 -5.23
CA VAL A 96 14.88 -3.12 -5.66
C VAL A 96 14.93 -3.74 -7.06
N LYS A 97 14.15 -4.81 -7.27
CA LYS A 97 14.07 -5.49 -8.56
C LYS A 97 13.57 -4.57 -9.67
N TRP A 98 12.51 -3.78 -9.44
CA TRP A 98 11.97 -2.88 -10.47
C TRP A 98 12.95 -1.75 -10.80
N ILE A 99 13.60 -1.17 -9.80
CA ILE A 99 14.63 -0.14 -10.00
C ILE A 99 15.80 -0.73 -10.80
N PHE A 100 16.28 -1.92 -10.43
CA PHE A 100 17.38 -2.59 -11.12
C PHE A 100 17.02 -2.99 -12.56
N GLU A 101 15.81 -3.54 -12.80
CA GLU A 101 15.36 -3.94 -14.14
C GLU A 101 15.11 -2.73 -15.06
N SER A 102 14.77 -1.56 -14.50
CA SER A 102 14.39 -0.37 -15.27
C SER A 102 15.51 0.65 -15.43
N SER A 103 16.71 0.36 -14.94
CA SER A 103 17.83 1.30 -14.94
C SER A 103 19.16 0.60 -15.19
N SER A 104 20.17 1.36 -15.61
CA SER A 104 21.57 0.89 -15.67
C SER A 104 22.29 0.98 -14.32
N LEU A 105 21.57 1.18 -13.21
CA LEU A 105 22.18 1.23 -11.89
C LEU A 105 22.71 -0.15 -11.50
N GLY A 106 23.93 -0.19 -10.97
CA GLY A 106 24.42 -1.37 -10.25
C GLY A 106 23.50 -1.67 -9.05
N ILE A 107 23.39 -2.95 -8.71
CA ILE A 107 22.44 -3.45 -7.72
C ILE A 107 22.55 -2.73 -6.36
N SER A 108 23.74 -2.40 -5.87
CA SER A 108 23.92 -1.66 -4.61
C SER A 108 23.27 -0.28 -4.63
N LYS A 109 23.33 0.43 -5.77
CA LYS A 109 22.65 1.73 -5.95
C LYS A 109 21.13 1.55 -6.00
N SER A 110 20.65 0.44 -6.59
CA SER A 110 19.23 0.09 -6.58
C SER A 110 18.72 -0.22 -5.18
N TYR A 111 19.52 -0.89 -4.34
CA TYR A 111 19.20 -1.09 -2.91
C TYR A 111 19.13 0.24 -2.16
N LEU A 112 20.13 1.11 -2.31
CA LEU A 112 20.13 2.42 -1.67
C LEU A 112 18.92 3.25 -2.10
N LEU A 113 18.60 3.28 -3.39
CA LEU A 113 17.47 4.04 -3.90
C LEU A 113 16.13 3.46 -3.43
N ALA A 114 15.98 2.13 -3.40
CA ALA A 114 14.80 1.49 -2.83
C ALA A 114 14.67 1.76 -1.33
N PHE A 115 15.79 1.85 -0.60
CA PHE A 115 15.81 2.15 0.82
C PHE A 115 15.33 3.58 1.07
N LEU A 116 15.85 4.55 0.32
CA LEU A 116 15.35 5.93 0.36
C LEU A 116 13.86 5.99 -0.02
N PHE A 117 13.45 5.27 -1.06
CA PHE A 117 12.04 5.19 -1.49
C PHE A 117 11.11 4.61 -0.41
N PHE A 118 11.60 3.65 0.38
CA PHE A 118 10.85 3.06 1.49
C PHE A 118 10.46 4.10 2.55
N PHE A 119 11.27 5.15 2.70
CA PHE A 119 11.05 6.29 3.60
C PHE A 119 10.50 7.54 2.90
N LEU A 120 10.02 7.44 1.66
CA LEU A 120 9.41 8.59 0.98
C LEU A 120 8.02 8.89 1.58
N GLY A 121 7.91 9.97 2.35
CA GLY A 121 6.69 10.40 3.04
C GLY A 121 6.18 11.76 2.60
N PRO A 122 5.01 12.20 3.09
CA PRO A 122 4.54 13.57 2.87
C PRO A 122 5.49 14.57 3.57
N ILE A 123 5.49 15.81 3.09
CA ILE A 123 6.17 16.91 3.79
C ILE A 123 5.35 17.24 5.04
N VAL A 124 6.04 17.43 6.17
CA VAL A 124 5.39 17.74 7.45
C VAL A 124 5.85 19.10 7.96
N ILE A 125 4.92 19.89 8.45
CA ILE A 125 5.16 21.13 9.18
C ILE A 125 4.64 20.91 10.62
N PRO A 126 5.50 20.57 11.59
CA PRO A 126 5.07 20.14 12.92
C PRO A 126 4.12 21.12 13.64
N SER A 127 4.30 22.42 13.43
CA SER A 127 3.44 23.46 14.02
C SER A 127 2.00 23.47 13.47
N ILE A 128 1.81 22.95 12.26
CA ILE A 128 0.50 22.87 11.58
C ILE A 128 -0.10 21.47 11.76
N ASP A 129 0.71 20.44 11.51
CA ASP A 129 0.22 19.06 11.43
C ASP A 129 0.00 18.43 12.81
N ARG A 130 0.66 18.94 13.86
CA ARG A 130 0.56 18.45 15.24
C ARG A 130 0.75 16.94 15.31
N GLU A 131 -0.31 16.20 15.61
CA GLU A 131 -0.28 14.75 15.79
C GLU A 131 -0.54 13.96 14.50
N TYR A 132 -0.94 14.60 13.40
CA TYR A 132 -1.37 13.96 12.15
C TYR A 132 -0.27 14.01 11.07
N TRP A 133 0.81 13.27 11.29
CA TRP A 133 1.92 13.21 10.31
C TRP A 133 1.68 12.16 9.22
N TYR A 134 0.69 11.30 9.44
CA TYR A 134 0.36 10.16 8.61
C TYR A 134 -1.13 10.15 8.23
N LEU A 135 -2.06 10.13 9.20
CA LEU A 135 -3.50 10.20 8.91
C LEU A 135 -3.86 11.64 8.50
N GLY A 136 -4.78 11.82 7.54
CA GLY A 136 -5.16 13.13 6.98
C GLY A 136 -4.27 13.61 5.83
N LYS A 137 -3.00 13.21 5.84
CA LYS A 137 -2.10 13.29 4.68
C LYS A 137 -2.18 12.02 3.83
N LEU A 138 -1.86 12.12 2.55
CA LEU A 138 -1.72 10.95 1.69
C LEU A 138 -0.29 10.42 1.86
N SER A 139 -0.12 9.26 2.49
CA SER A 139 1.19 8.66 2.76
C SER A 139 1.30 7.26 2.18
N GLN A 140 2.46 6.92 1.64
CA GLN A 140 2.81 5.55 1.23
C GLN A 140 3.51 4.75 2.34
N ILE A 141 3.86 5.40 3.45
CA ILE A 141 4.58 4.80 4.57
C ILE A 141 3.56 4.21 5.54
N ILE A 142 3.54 2.88 5.68
CA ILE A 142 2.71 2.19 6.66
C ILE A 142 3.60 1.28 7.51
N TRP A 143 3.56 1.48 8.83
CA TRP A 143 4.27 0.65 9.80
C TRP A 143 3.35 -0.17 10.72
N HIS A 144 2.09 0.21 10.87
CA HIS A 144 1.20 -0.32 11.90
C HIS A 144 0.03 -1.16 11.39
N ASN A 145 -0.42 -0.95 10.14
CA ASN A 145 -1.59 -1.67 9.61
C ASN A 145 -1.17 -3.05 9.06
N SER A 146 -1.37 -4.11 9.85
CA SER A 146 -0.86 -5.45 9.53
C SER A 146 -1.45 -6.05 8.26
N THR A 147 -2.75 -5.86 8.05
CA THR A 147 -3.47 -6.40 6.90
C THR A 147 -3.08 -5.71 5.59
N ILE A 148 -2.83 -4.39 5.60
CA ILE A 148 -2.27 -3.70 4.43
C ILE A 148 -0.81 -4.06 4.20
N ILE A 149 0.01 -4.16 5.25
CA ILE A 149 1.40 -4.62 5.13
C ILE A 149 1.44 -5.99 4.44
N ALA A 150 0.55 -6.91 4.82
CA ALA A 150 0.44 -8.24 4.21
C ALA A 150 -0.03 -8.18 2.74
N ALA A 151 -1.02 -7.35 2.42
CA ALA A 151 -1.56 -7.23 1.06
C ALA A 151 -0.61 -6.51 0.08
N PHE A 152 0.28 -5.64 0.57
CA PHE A 152 1.07 -4.72 -0.24
C PHE A 152 1.89 -5.41 -1.35
N PRO A 153 2.69 -6.45 -1.06
CA PRO A 153 3.50 -7.12 -2.09
C PRO A 153 2.64 -7.71 -3.21
N PHE A 154 1.49 -8.28 -2.86
CA PHE A 154 0.54 -8.83 -3.85
C PHE A 154 -0.04 -7.72 -4.73
N CYS A 155 -0.33 -6.55 -4.18
CA CYS A 155 -0.79 -5.40 -4.96
C CYS A 155 0.27 -4.90 -5.95
N LEU A 156 1.55 -4.88 -5.55
CA LEU A 156 2.65 -4.53 -6.48
C LEU A 156 2.77 -5.55 -7.61
N LEU A 157 2.70 -6.84 -7.27
CA LEU A 157 2.74 -7.91 -8.27
C LEU A 157 1.53 -7.87 -9.19
N LEU A 158 0.34 -7.53 -8.66
CA LEU A 158 -0.88 -7.40 -9.43
C LEU A 158 -0.67 -6.39 -10.54
N VAL A 159 -0.22 -5.18 -10.20
CA VAL A 159 0.05 -4.14 -11.20
C VAL A 159 1.16 -4.55 -12.19
N LYS A 160 2.20 -5.26 -11.76
CA LYS A 160 3.22 -5.79 -12.69
C LYS A 160 2.59 -6.73 -13.73
N GLN A 161 1.74 -7.65 -13.28
CA GLN A 161 1.08 -8.60 -14.16
C GLN A 161 0.06 -7.92 -15.06
N THR A 162 -0.64 -6.89 -14.57
CA THR A 162 -1.50 -6.01 -15.38
C THR A 162 -0.73 -5.36 -16.53
N LEU A 163 0.42 -4.77 -16.24
CA LEU A 163 1.27 -4.14 -17.27
C LEU A 163 1.77 -5.16 -18.29
N THR A 164 2.25 -6.31 -17.81
CA THR A 164 2.68 -7.44 -18.66
C THR A 164 1.54 -7.91 -19.56
N TRP A 165 0.34 -8.03 -19.01
CA TRP A 165 -0.83 -8.46 -19.75
C TRP A 165 -1.23 -7.45 -20.83
N TRP A 166 -1.13 -6.14 -20.61
CA TRP A 166 -1.40 -5.17 -21.67
C TRP A 166 -0.34 -5.11 -22.77
N GLU A 167 0.87 -5.64 -22.54
CA GLU A 167 1.91 -5.70 -23.57
C GLU A 167 1.61 -6.80 -24.61
N ASN A 168 1.11 -7.95 -24.18
CA ASN A 168 0.98 -9.13 -25.04
C ASN A 168 -0.33 -9.93 -24.91
N TYR A 169 -1.24 -9.52 -24.03
CA TYR A 169 -2.50 -10.20 -23.69
C TYR A 169 -2.33 -11.68 -23.34
N SER A 170 -1.22 -12.02 -22.70
CA SER A 170 -0.88 -13.38 -22.27
C SER A 170 -1.90 -13.98 -21.29
N ASN A 171 -2.38 -15.19 -21.58
CA ASN A 171 -3.24 -15.97 -20.67
C ASN A 171 -2.56 -16.23 -19.32
N GLN A 172 -1.24 -16.44 -19.30
CA GLN A 172 -0.49 -16.66 -18.06
C GLN A 172 -0.47 -15.39 -17.20
N ALA A 173 -0.26 -14.22 -17.81
CA ALA A 173 -0.31 -12.95 -17.09
C ALA A 173 -1.71 -12.71 -16.52
N PHE A 174 -2.76 -13.00 -17.30
CA PHE A 174 -4.15 -12.90 -16.84
C PHE A 174 -4.47 -13.86 -15.69
N LEU A 175 -4.05 -15.13 -15.76
CA LEU A 175 -4.21 -16.09 -14.67
C LEU A 175 -3.52 -15.59 -13.39
N ASN A 176 -2.31 -15.04 -13.51
CA ASN A 176 -1.60 -14.45 -12.38
C ASN A 176 -2.38 -13.26 -11.78
N ILE A 177 -3.01 -12.41 -12.60
CA ILE A 177 -3.90 -11.34 -12.14
C ILE A 177 -5.05 -11.93 -11.33
N CYS A 178 -5.74 -12.95 -11.83
CA CYS A 178 -6.84 -13.61 -11.11
C CYS A 178 -6.41 -14.15 -9.74
N LEU A 179 -5.28 -14.87 -9.68
CA LEU A 179 -4.75 -15.41 -8.43
C LEU A 179 -4.39 -14.32 -7.43
N LEU A 180 -3.79 -13.22 -7.91
CA LEU A 180 -3.41 -12.09 -7.08
C LEU A 180 -4.63 -11.32 -6.57
N VAL A 181 -5.68 -11.16 -7.39
CA VAL A 181 -6.95 -10.57 -6.95
C VAL A 181 -7.57 -11.40 -5.82
N VAL A 182 -7.62 -12.73 -5.96
CA VAL A 182 -8.12 -13.63 -4.89
C VAL A 182 -7.25 -13.52 -3.64
N ALA A 183 -5.92 -13.50 -3.77
CA ALA A 183 -5.03 -13.34 -2.61
C ALA A 183 -5.26 -12.01 -1.87
N ILE A 184 -5.44 -10.90 -2.60
CA ILE A 184 -5.71 -9.58 -2.01
C ILE A 184 -7.09 -9.56 -1.36
N LEU A 185 -8.11 -10.13 -2.00
CA LEU A 185 -9.46 -10.27 -1.45
C LEU A 185 -9.42 -11.01 -0.10
N LEU A 186 -8.70 -12.12 -0.03
CA LEU A 186 -8.57 -12.91 1.20
C LEU A 186 -7.80 -12.19 2.31
N ILE A 187 -6.93 -11.22 2.00
CA ILE A 187 -6.11 -10.51 3.00
C ILE A 187 -6.77 -9.18 3.41
N LYS A 188 -6.98 -8.29 2.43
CA LYS A 188 -7.60 -6.97 2.59
C LYS A 188 -8.01 -6.42 1.22
N PRO A 189 -9.31 -6.37 0.89
CA PRO A 189 -9.77 -6.04 -0.45
C PRO A 189 -9.68 -4.55 -0.82
N SER A 190 -9.28 -3.66 0.10
CA SER A 190 -9.41 -2.21 -0.09
C SER A 190 -8.75 -1.67 -1.36
N PHE A 191 -7.58 -2.18 -1.74
CA PHE A 191 -6.91 -1.77 -2.99
C PHE A 191 -7.71 -2.17 -4.24
N LEU A 192 -8.50 -3.25 -4.19
CA LEU A 192 -9.35 -3.68 -5.30
C LEU A 192 -10.49 -2.68 -5.58
N PHE A 193 -10.89 -1.87 -4.60
CA PHE A 193 -11.94 -0.85 -4.77
C PHE A 193 -11.55 0.19 -5.82
N CYS A 194 -10.26 0.58 -5.88
CA CYS A 194 -9.76 1.47 -6.92
C CYS A 194 -9.15 0.72 -8.11
N TYR A 195 -8.52 -0.43 -7.89
CA TYR A 195 -7.87 -1.17 -8.97
C TYR A 195 -8.87 -1.71 -10.00
N LEU A 196 -9.96 -2.36 -9.59
CA LEU A 196 -10.87 -3.03 -10.55
C LEU A 196 -11.57 -2.04 -11.49
N PRO A 197 -12.17 -0.93 -11.01
CA PRO A 197 -12.79 0.04 -11.92
C PRO A 197 -11.77 0.67 -12.86
N VAL A 198 -10.57 1.02 -12.37
CA VAL A 198 -9.52 1.60 -13.22
C VAL A 198 -8.98 0.57 -14.21
N PHE A 199 -8.79 -0.69 -13.82
CA PHE A 199 -8.37 -1.76 -14.71
C PHE A 199 -9.34 -1.94 -15.88
N LEU A 200 -10.65 -1.93 -15.60
CA LEU A 200 -11.68 -2.01 -16.63
C LEU A 200 -11.67 -0.77 -17.54
N CYS A 201 -11.73 0.44 -16.96
CA CYS A 201 -11.77 1.69 -17.72
C CYS A 201 -10.50 1.91 -18.53
N TYR A 202 -9.33 1.57 -17.98
CA TYR A 202 -8.04 1.72 -18.66
C TYR A 202 -7.86 0.67 -19.76
N THR A 203 -8.33 -0.57 -19.55
CA THR A 203 -8.37 -1.58 -20.62
C THR A 203 -9.27 -1.15 -21.77
N PHE A 204 -10.44 -0.57 -21.46
CA PHE A 204 -11.32 0.03 -22.47
C PHE A 204 -10.61 1.16 -23.23
N TYR A 205 -9.93 2.06 -22.52
CA TYR A 205 -9.17 3.15 -23.13
C TYR A 205 -8.08 2.66 -24.10
N LEU A 206 -7.38 1.57 -23.76
CA LEU A 206 -6.35 0.97 -24.61
C LEU A 206 -6.91 0.27 -25.85
N ILE A 207 -8.01 -0.47 -25.71
CA ILE A 207 -8.52 -1.36 -26.77
C ILE A 207 -9.56 -0.65 -27.67
N LYS A 208 -10.41 0.20 -27.09
CA LYS A 208 -11.47 1.00 -27.74
C LYS A 208 -12.56 0.21 -28.50
N ARG A 209 -12.53 -1.12 -28.46
CA ARG A 209 -13.50 -2.01 -29.12
C ARG A 209 -13.73 -3.28 -28.32
N PRO A 210 -14.91 -3.92 -28.44
CA PRO A 210 -15.13 -5.23 -27.82
C PRO A 210 -14.15 -6.25 -28.43
N SER A 211 -13.40 -6.92 -27.55
CA SER A 211 -12.44 -7.96 -27.91
C SER A 211 -12.32 -8.94 -26.75
N GLN A 212 -11.72 -10.11 -26.97
CA GLN A 212 -11.53 -11.11 -25.92
C GLN A 212 -10.82 -10.52 -24.68
N PRO A 213 -9.71 -9.77 -24.78
CA PRO A 213 -9.11 -9.16 -23.58
C PRO A 213 -10.04 -8.19 -22.85
N PHE A 214 -10.84 -7.41 -23.58
CA PHE A 214 -11.82 -6.52 -22.95
C PHE A 214 -12.93 -7.28 -22.22
N ILE A 215 -13.44 -8.37 -22.81
CA ILE A 215 -14.43 -9.26 -22.17
C ILE A 215 -13.83 -9.89 -20.91
N LEU A 216 -12.59 -10.37 -20.97
CA LEU A 216 -11.88 -10.91 -19.82
C LEU A 216 -11.76 -9.87 -18.69
N ALA A 217 -11.46 -8.61 -19.02
CA ALA A 217 -11.42 -7.53 -18.03
C ALA A 217 -12.79 -7.25 -17.41
N ILE A 218 -13.88 -7.28 -18.19
CA ILE A 218 -15.25 -7.18 -17.70
C ILE A 218 -15.56 -8.33 -16.74
N CYS A 219 -15.34 -9.58 -17.17
CA CYS A 219 -15.63 -10.77 -16.38
C CYS A 219 -14.88 -10.76 -15.06
N LEU A 220 -13.57 -10.47 -15.08
CA LEU A 220 -12.76 -10.38 -13.86
C LEU A 220 -13.28 -9.28 -12.93
N SER A 221 -13.54 -8.09 -13.46
CA SER A 221 -14.00 -6.96 -12.65
C SER A 221 -15.37 -7.22 -12.03
N ALA A 222 -16.32 -7.72 -12.82
CA ALA A 222 -17.67 -8.04 -12.36
C ALA A 222 -17.66 -9.16 -11.31
N PHE A 223 -16.93 -10.25 -11.56
CA PHE A 223 -16.81 -11.36 -10.62
C PHE A 223 -16.13 -10.92 -9.30
N SER A 224 -15.06 -10.12 -9.40
CA SER A 224 -14.34 -9.65 -8.21
C SER A 224 -15.17 -8.66 -7.38
N LEU A 225 -15.94 -7.78 -8.02
CA LEU A 225 -16.88 -6.89 -7.33
C LEU A 225 -18.00 -7.67 -6.65
N LEU A 226 -18.50 -8.75 -7.27
CA LEU A 226 -19.46 -9.65 -6.64
C LEU A 226 -18.86 -10.32 -5.39
N LEU A 227 -17.60 -10.77 -5.45
CA LEU A 227 -16.92 -11.36 -4.30
C LEU A 227 -16.69 -10.34 -3.18
N ILE A 228 -16.30 -9.11 -3.49
CA ILE A 228 -16.18 -8.02 -2.51
C ILE A 228 -17.54 -7.75 -1.85
N TRP A 229 -18.62 -7.76 -2.62
CA TRP A 229 -19.97 -7.58 -2.09
C TRP A 229 -20.39 -8.75 -1.19
N ALA A 230 -20.05 -9.99 -1.56
CA ALA A 230 -20.27 -11.15 -0.71
C ALA A 230 -19.46 -11.06 0.60
N GLU A 231 -18.19 -10.65 0.53
CA GLU A 231 -17.34 -10.42 1.70
C GLU A 231 -17.91 -9.34 2.63
N LYS A 232 -18.46 -8.25 2.07
CA LYS A 232 -19.19 -7.24 2.83
C LYS A 232 -20.35 -7.85 3.63
N ILE A 233 -21.15 -8.72 3.01
CA ILE A 233 -22.25 -9.41 3.70
C ILE A 233 -21.70 -10.29 4.82
N LEU A 234 -20.64 -11.06 4.53
CA LEU A 234 -20.01 -11.92 5.53
C LEU A 234 -19.52 -11.12 6.75
N ILE A 235 -18.84 -10.00 6.54
CA ILE A 235 -18.29 -9.17 7.62
C ILE A 235 -19.37 -8.46 8.43
N PHE A 236 -20.37 -7.87 7.78
CA PHE A 236 -21.32 -6.98 8.48
C PHE A 236 -22.62 -7.65 8.92
N GLN A 237 -22.98 -8.79 8.33
CA GLN A 237 -24.27 -9.44 8.61
C GLN A 237 -24.12 -10.83 9.18
N TRP A 238 -23.09 -11.59 8.79
CA TRP A 238 -22.96 -13.00 9.15
C TRP A 238 -21.77 -13.29 10.06
N ASP A 239 -20.93 -12.29 10.35
CA ASP A 239 -19.84 -12.45 11.29
C ASP A 239 -20.44 -12.67 12.70
N PRO A 240 -20.24 -13.86 13.30
CA PRO A 240 -20.86 -14.20 14.57
C PRO A 240 -20.38 -13.30 15.71
N MET A 241 -19.16 -12.76 15.65
CA MET A 241 -18.67 -11.80 16.64
C MET A 241 -19.39 -10.46 16.52
N VAL A 242 -19.72 -10.04 15.29
CA VAL A 242 -20.50 -8.81 15.08
C VAL A 242 -21.95 -9.01 15.52
N VAL A 243 -22.57 -10.11 15.11
CA VAL A 243 -23.99 -10.40 15.37
C VAL A 243 -24.28 -10.59 16.86
N ASN A 244 -23.37 -11.24 17.60
CA ASN A 244 -23.62 -11.60 19.00
C ASN A 244 -23.24 -10.49 20.00
N TYR A 245 -22.29 -9.61 19.65
CA TYR A 245 -21.70 -8.67 20.61
C TYR A 245 -22.01 -7.19 20.33
N TYR A 246 -22.56 -6.83 19.16
CA TYR A 246 -22.88 -5.44 18.83
C TYR A 246 -24.38 -5.22 18.67
N SER A 247 -24.86 -4.06 19.12
CA SER A 247 -26.22 -3.63 18.88
C SER A 247 -26.43 -3.31 17.39
N GLN A 248 -27.68 -3.40 16.90
CA GLN A 248 -28.02 -3.09 15.50
C GLN A 248 -27.64 -1.66 15.07
N GLU A 249 -27.56 -0.73 16.02
CA GLU A 249 -27.17 0.67 15.79
C GLU A 249 -25.64 0.81 15.64
N ASP A 250 -24.87 -0.08 16.27
CA ASP A 250 -23.40 -0.10 16.20
C ASP A 250 -22.87 -0.86 14.97
N ILE A 251 -23.73 -1.62 14.27
CA ILE A 251 -23.33 -2.37 13.07
C ILE A 251 -22.90 -1.38 11.97
N PRO A 252 -21.64 -1.45 11.52
CA PRO A 252 -21.11 -0.50 10.55
C PRO A 252 -21.84 -0.57 9.21
N ARG A 253 -22.13 0.60 8.63
CA ARG A 253 -22.71 0.75 7.30
C ARG A 253 -21.85 1.66 6.47
N VAL A 254 -21.81 1.41 5.16
CA VAL A 254 -21.15 2.32 4.21
C VAL A 254 -22.13 3.44 3.86
N VAL A 255 -21.73 4.68 4.09
CA VAL A 255 -22.51 5.90 3.84
C VAL A 255 -21.74 6.86 2.93
N LEU A 256 -22.48 7.74 2.26
CA LEU A 256 -21.92 8.84 1.46
C LEU A 256 -21.82 10.08 2.36
N GLU A 257 -20.61 10.38 2.83
CA GLU A 257 -20.33 11.49 3.74
C GLU A 257 -19.09 12.23 3.26
N PRO A 258 -19.23 13.11 2.25
CA PRO A 258 -18.11 13.75 1.60
C PRO A 258 -17.21 14.49 2.60
N PHE A 259 -15.91 14.20 2.52
CA PHE A 259 -14.80 14.75 3.29
C PHE A 259 -14.85 14.51 4.80
N LYS A 260 -15.88 13.84 5.34
CA LYS A 260 -16.05 13.62 6.79
C LYS A 260 -14.81 13.01 7.46
N ILE A 261 -14.35 11.86 6.93
CA ILE A 261 -13.19 11.16 7.50
C ILE A 261 -11.90 11.93 7.24
N TRP A 262 -11.80 12.63 6.12
CA TRP A 262 -10.61 13.41 5.81
C TRP A 262 -10.46 14.61 6.74
N PHE A 263 -11.52 15.39 6.94
CA PHE A 263 -11.52 16.53 7.85
C PHE A 263 -11.40 16.13 9.33
N HIS A 264 -11.79 14.91 9.70
CA HIS A 264 -11.49 14.39 11.03
C HIS A 264 -9.98 14.25 11.29
N TYR A 265 -9.22 13.86 10.26
CA TYR A 265 -7.79 13.59 10.38
C TYR A 265 -6.89 14.72 9.89
N SER A 266 -7.45 15.85 9.49
CA SER A 266 -6.72 16.93 8.84
C SER A 266 -6.95 18.26 9.55
N ASN A 267 -5.86 18.89 9.99
CA ASN A 267 -5.92 20.23 10.58
C ASN A 267 -6.04 21.30 9.49
N GLU A 268 -5.34 21.11 8.36
CA GLU A 268 -5.30 22.05 7.24
C GLU A 268 -5.43 21.27 5.91
N PRO A 269 -6.66 20.90 5.49
CA PRO A 269 -6.88 19.96 4.38
C PRO A 269 -6.17 20.32 3.08
N PHE A 270 -6.17 21.60 2.74
CA PHE A 270 -5.49 22.06 1.53
C PHE A 270 -3.96 21.87 1.61
N LEU A 271 -3.35 22.21 2.74
CA LEU A 271 -1.91 22.04 2.95
C LEU A 271 -1.53 20.56 3.08
N ASP A 272 -2.39 19.75 3.70
CA ASP A 272 -2.20 18.30 3.81
C ASP A 272 -2.19 17.63 2.44
N LEU A 273 -3.11 18.01 1.55
CA LEU A 273 -3.10 17.51 0.19
C LEU A 273 -1.84 17.95 -0.56
N LEU A 274 -1.51 19.25 -0.55
CA LEU A 274 -0.34 19.78 -1.27
C LEU A 274 0.99 19.19 -0.78
N SER A 275 1.13 19.02 0.53
CA SER A 275 2.34 18.45 1.15
C SER A 275 2.51 16.95 0.88
N SER A 276 1.44 16.26 0.47
CA SER A 276 1.45 14.84 0.15
C SER A 276 1.88 14.52 -1.29
N ILE A 277 1.66 15.42 -2.24
CA ILE A 277 1.91 15.19 -3.68
C ILE A 277 2.94 16.14 -4.35
N PRO A 278 3.94 16.73 -3.65
CA PRO A 278 4.88 17.66 -4.30
C PRO A 278 5.69 16.99 -5.42
N LEU A 279 6.00 15.69 -5.29
CA LEU A 279 6.68 14.93 -6.33
C LEU A 279 5.84 14.80 -7.60
N THR A 280 4.54 14.51 -7.46
CA THR A 280 3.59 14.47 -8.59
C THR A 280 3.48 15.81 -9.28
N LEU A 281 3.36 16.91 -8.53
CA LEU A 281 3.30 18.25 -9.10
C LEU A 281 4.58 18.59 -9.87
N CYS A 282 5.74 18.36 -9.28
CA CYS A 282 7.04 18.54 -9.94
C CYS A 282 7.15 17.69 -11.20
N PHE A 283 6.73 16.42 -11.13
CA PHE A 283 6.81 15.51 -12.25
C PHE A 283 5.93 15.97 -13.42
N LEU A 284 4.68 16.35 -13.15
CA LEU A 284 3.78 16.87 -14.17
C LEU A 284 4.30 18.17 -14.81
N ILE A 285 4.91 19.07 -14.04
CA ILE A 285 5.49 20.32 -14.59
C ILE A 285 6.59 20.02 -15.63
N PHE A 286 7.52 19.11 -15.31
CA PHE A 286 8.73 18.91 -16.13
C PHE A 286 8.68 17.71 -17.09
N TRP A 287 7.77 16.74 -16.86
CA TRP A 287 7.68 15.48 -17.61
C TRP A 287 6.31 15.20 -18.24
N ARG A 288 5.32 16.12 -18.17
CA ARG A 288 3.95 15.88 -18.69
C ARG A 288 3.86 15.18 -20.06
N ASN A 289 4.70 15.57 -21.02
CA ASN A 289 4.63 15.05 -22.38
C ASN A 289 4.95 13.55 -22.41
N LYS A 290 5.94 13.10 -21.63
CA LYS A 290 6.34 11.68 -21.53
C LYS A 290 5.49 10.90 -20.51
N ALA A 291 4.96 11.60 -19.52
CA ALA A 291 4.23 11.01 -18.39
C ALA A 291 3.07 10.14 -18.88
N PHE A 292 2.21 10.68 -19.73
CA PHE A 292 0.99 10.01 -20.15
C PHE A 292 1.19 8.91 -21.20
N GLU A 293 2.33 8.89 -21.89
CA GLU A 293 2.73 7.82 -22.80
C GLU A 293 3.13 6.55 -22.04
N ASN A 294 3.61 6.70 -20.79
CA ASN A 294 3.99 5.58 -19.96
C ASN A 294 2.75 4.96 -19.29
N ARG A 295 2.43 3.71 -19.67
CA ARG A 295 1.27 2.98 -19.13
C ARG A 295 1.30 2.83 -17.62
N PHE A 296 2.48 2.61 -17.02
CA PHE A 296 2.60 2.47 -15.57
C PHE A 296 2.27 3.77 -14.85
N PHE A 297 2.77 4.92 -15.34
CA PHE A 297 2.41 6.22 -14.78
C PHE A 297 0.92 6.52 -14.94
N SER A 298 0.38 6.43 -16.16
CA SER A 298 -1.02 6.75 -16.44
C SER A 298 -1.97 5.89 -15.62
N PHE A 299 -1.73 4.58 -15.57
CA PHE A 299 -2.56 3.65 -14.80
C PHE A 299 -2.48 3.95 -13.30
N SER A 300 -1.28 4.08 -12.74
CA SER A 300 -1.11 4.36 -11.30
C SER A 300 -1.69 5.72 -10.89
N LEU A 301 -1.62 6.73 -11.76
CA LEU A 301 -2.28 8.02 -11.54
C LEU A 301 -3.81 7.86 -11.48
N TRP A 302 -4.42 7.12 -12.42
CA TRP A 302 -5.87 6.88 -12.39
C TRP A 302 -6.29 6.10 -11.14
N THR A 303 -5.49 5.10 -10.74
CA THR A 303 -5.69 4.36 -9.48
C THR A 303 -5.61 5.27 -8.26
N LEU A 304 -4.61 6.17 -8.21
CA LEU A 304 -4.46 7.14 -7.12
C LEU A 304 -5.63 8.12 -7.05
N LEU A 305 -6.06 8.67 -8.19
CA LEU A 305 -7.19 9.61 -8.24
C LEU A 305 -8.49 8.94 -7.77
N LEU A 306 -8.75 7.69 -8.19
CA LEU A 306 -9.92 6.96 -7.71
C LEU A 306 -9.79 6.58 -6.23
N ALA A 307 -8.59 6.21 -5.77
CA ALA A 307 -8.33 5.93 -4.35
C ALA A 307 -8.65 7.14 -3.45
N ILE A 308 -8.21 8.35 -3.87
CA ILE A 308 -8.51 9.61 -3.18
C ILE A 308 -10.01 9.93 -3.25
N LEU A 309 -10.65 9.74 -4.42
CA LEU A 309 -12.08 9.97 -4.58
C LEU A 309 -12.92 9.09 -3.65
N ILE A 310 -12.58 7.80 -3.55
CA ILE A 310 -13.26 6.86 -2.65
C ILE A 310 -13.08 7.32 -1.19
N TYR A 311 -11.86 7.66 -0.79
CA TYR A 311 -11.56 8.17 0.56
C TYR A 311 -12.34 9.45 0.88
N PHE A 312 -12.49 10.36 -0.08
CA PHE A 312 -13.19 11.61 0.10
C PHE A 312 -14.71 11.48 0.09
N ILE A 313 -15.29 10.41 -0.47
CA ILE A 313 -16.74 10.31 -0.60
C ILE A 313 -17.36 9.36 0.45
N PHE A 314 -16.69 8.24 0.73
CA PHE A 314 -17.28 7.17 1.52
C PHE A 314 -16.77 7.17 2.96
N ALA A 315 -17.70 6.90 3.89
CA ALA A 315 -17.40 6.66 5.30
C ALA A 315 -18.07 5.36 5.77
N GLU A 316 -17.56 4.79 6.85
CA GLU A 316 -18.28 3.80 7.64
C GLU A 316 -18.98 4.48 8.82
N THR A 317 -20.05 3.90 9.35
CA THR A 317 -20.70 4.32 10.59
C THR A 317 -20.35 3.39 11.76
N GLY A 318 -20.80 3.72 12.97
CA GLY A 318 -20.65 2.86 14.15
C GLY A 318 -19.21 2.79 14.64
N TYR A 319 -18.85 1.67 15.27
CA TYR A 319 -17.54 1.55 15.93
C TYR A 319 -16.33 1.61 14.97
N ARG A 320 -16.56 1.49 13.65
CA ARG A 320 -15.51 1.54 12.63
C ARG A 320 -15.38 2.89 11.92
N GLU A 321 -16.20 3.88 12.28
CA GLU A 321 -16.31 5.15 11.55
C GLU A 321 -14.95 5.81 11.30
N TYR A 322 -14.12 5.88 12.34
CA TYR A 322 -12.80 6.51 12.26
C TYR A 322 -11.66 5.54 11.93
N HIS A 323 -11.93 4.27 11.57
CA HIS A 323 -10.87 3.31 11.23
C HIS A 323 -10.20 3.57 9.87
N GLY A 324 -10.66 4.59 9.13
CA GLY A 324 -10.07 4.98 7.85
C GLY A 324 -10.12 3.86 6.81
N ASN A 325 -11.17 3.02 6.81
CA ASN A 325 -11.19 1.84 5.94
C ASN A 325 -11.08 2.17 4.44
N PHE A 326 -11.66 3.30 4.05
CA PHE A 326 -11.55 3.88 2.71
C PHE A 326 -10.29 4.73 2.49
N TYR A 327 -9.38 4.86 3.45
CA TYR A 327 -8.06 5.47 3.23
C TYR A 327 -7.05 4.44 2.73
N TRP A 328 -7.17 3.19 3.18
CA TRP A 328 -6.10 2.20 3.07
C TRP A 328 -5.70 1.76 1.65
N GLN A 329 -6.44 2.14 0.61
CA GLN A 329 -6.00 1.96 -0.78
C GLN A 329 -5.00 3.04 -1.24
N ILE A 330 -5.00 4.23 -0.63
CA ILE A 330 -4.13 5.36 -1.00
C ILE A 330 -2.65 5.00 -0.85
N PRO A 331 -2.19 4.37 0.25
CA PRO A 331 -0.76 4.11 0.40
C PRO A 331 -0.18 3.22 -0.69
N VAL A 332 -0.95 2.22 -1.16
CA VAL A 332 -0.56 1.35 -2.26
C VAL A 332 -0.57 2.09 -3.59
N ALA A 333 -1.65 2.84 -3.87
CA ALA A 333 -1.78 3.60 -5.11
C ALA A 333 -0.70 4.70 -5.23
N LEU A 334 -0.43 5.43 -4.14
CA LEU A 334 0.59 6.47 -4.07
C LEU A 334 1.99 5.88 -4.22
N TYR A 335 2.26 4.72 -3.61
CA TYR A 335 3.52 3.99 -3.81
C TYR A 335 3.79 3.65 -5.27
N LEU A 336 2.80 3.06 -5.94
CA LEU A 336 2.89 2.72 -7.36
C LEU A 336 3.10 3.98 -8.22
N HIS A 337 2.38 5.06 -7.91
CA HIS A 337 2.49 6.32 -8.61
C HIS A 337 3.88 6.95 -8.46
N ASN A 338 4.37 7.08 -7.23
CA ASN A 338 5.72 7.59 -6.94
C ASN A 338 6.81 6.72 -7.56
N LEU A 339 6.65 5.40 -7.54
CA LEU A 339 7.59 4.47 -8.16
C LEU A 339 7.62 4.66 -9.68
N SER A 340 6.46 4.81 -10.33
CA SER A 340 6.39 5.04 -11.78
C SER A 340 7.14 6.32 -12.19
N MET A 341 6.99 7.41 -11.42
CA MET A 341 7.71 8.66 -11.65
C MET A 341 9.21 8.49 -11.47
N LEU A 342 9.63 7.83 -10.39
CA LEU A 342 11.03 7.56 -10.12
C LEU A 342 11.69 6.78 -11.26
N LEU A 343 11.04 5.72 -11.75
CA LEU A 343 11.59 4.90 -12.84
C LEU A 343 11.71 5.69 -14.15
N ILE A 344 10.73 6.55 -14.49
CA ILE A 344 10.78 7.40 -15.69
C ILE A 344 11.93 8.41 -15.58
N VAL A 345 12.04 9.10 -14.45
CA VAL A 345 13.10 10.10 -14.20
C VAL A 345 14.48 9.42 -14.24
N LEU A 346 14.62 8.26 -13.61
CA LEU A 346 15.88 7.53 -13.55
C LEU A 346 16.33 7.07 -14.94
N LYS A 347 15.41 6.50 -15.74
CA LYS A 347 15.70 6.07 -17.11
C LYS A 347 16.14 7.25 -17.97
N GLU A 348 15.42 8.36 -17.94
CA GLU A 348 15.79 9.54 -18.73
C GLU A 348 17.12 10.18 -18.27
N TYR A 349 17.40 10.19 -16.96
CA TYR A 349 18.66 10.69 -16.43
C TYR A 349 19.85 9.89 -16.96
N GLN A 350 19.69 8.57 -17.12
CA GLN A 350 20.74 7.69 -17.62
C GLN A 350 20.92 7.76 -19.14
N GLU A 351 19.84 8.02 -19.88
CA GLU A 351 19.90 8.19 -21.34
C GLU A 351 20.53 9.53 -21.76
N LYS A 352 20.45 10.55 -20.91
CA LYS A 352 21.02 11.87 -21.18
C LYS A 352 22.47 11.96 -20.68
N ASN A 353 23.42 12.06 -21.61
CA ASN A 353 24.85 12.31 -21.33
C ASN A 353 25.18 13.75 -20.87
N GLU A 354 24.19 14.60 -20.61
CA GLU A 354 24.40 15.98 -20.17
C GLU A 354 24.60 16.09 -18.65
N LYS A 355 25.39 17.09 -18.22
CA LYS A 355 25.50 17.44 -16.79
C LYS A 355 24.11 17.77 -16.24
N SER A 356 23.63 16.94 -15.30
CA SER A 356 22.33 16.98 -14.60
C SER A 356 21.50 18.27 -14.80
N PRO A 357 20.55 18.28 -15.74
CA PRO A 357 19.72 19.46 -15.99
C PRO A 357 18.90 19.85 -14.75
N PHE A 358 18.60 21.15 -14.63
CA PHE A 358 17.96 21.76 -13.47
C PHE A 358 16.70 21.02 -12.97
N ARG A 359 15.84 20.52 -13.88
CA ARG A 359 14.65 19.73 -13.52
C ARG A 359 14.96 18.46 -12.72
N PHE A 360 16.07 17.77 -12.99
CA PHE A 360 16.47 16.59 -12.23
C PHE A 360 16.92 16.98 -10.82
N LYS A 361 17.60 18.12 -10.68
CA LYS A 361 18.00 18.64 -9.36
C LYS A 361 16.78 19.00 -8.53
N ILE A 362 15.75 19.64 -9.12
CA ILE A 362 14.50 19.93 -8.40
C ILE A 362 13.81 18.64 -7.97
N PHE A 363 13.60 17.69 -8.88
CA PHE A 363 12.95 16.42 -8.55
C PHE A 363 13.70 15.67 -7.44
N ALA A 364 15.02 15.57 -7.54
CA ALA A 364 15.87 14.94 -6.52
C ALA A 364 15.82 15.70 -5.17
N SER A 365 15.71 17.02 -5.19
CA SER A 365 15.59 17.83 -3.97
C SER A 365 14.26 17.58 -3.27
N ILE A 366 13.14 17.61 -4.00
CA ILE A 366 11.80 17.32 -3.46
C ILE A 366 11.74 15.89 -2.93
N PHE A 367 12.25 14.92 -3.70
CA PHE A 367 12.37 13.53 -3.27
C PHE A 367 13.16 13.42 -1.96
N SER A 368 14.32 14.07 -1.88
CA SER A 368 15.17 14.03 -0.68
C SER A 368 14.48 14.66 0.54
N ILE A 369 13.78 15.78 0.35
CA ILE A 369 13.00 16.43 1.41
C ILE A 369 11.90 15.49 1.93
N GLN A 370 11.14 14.87 1.04
CA GLN A 370 10.11 13.88 1.41
C GLN A 370 10.69 12.65 2.11
N VAL A 371 11.88 12.20 1.72
CA VAL A 371 12.59 11.11 2.41
C VAL A 371 13.02 11.53 3.82
N VAL A 372 13.56 12.74 3.99
CA VAL A 372 13.92 13.27 5.31
C VAL A 372 12.68 13.35 6.22
N PHE A 373 11.53 13.79 5.71
CA PHE A 373 10.30 13.81 6.49
C PHE A 373 9.76 12.43 6.82
N GLY A 374 9.86 11.46 5.90
CA GLY A 374 9.49 10.08 6.23
C GLY A 374 10.44 9.43 7.24
N PHE A 375 11.74 9.76 7.23
CA PHE A 375 12.67 9.40 8.32
C PHE A 375 12.31 10.10 9.63
N ALA A 376 11.96 11.38 9.60
CA ALA A 376 11.53 12.12 10.79
C ALA A 376 10.27 11.49 11.42
N TYR A 377 9.28 11.11 10.60
CA TYR A 377 8.11 10.35 11.03
C TYR A 377 8.50 9.01 11.65
N TRP A 378 9.40 8.26 11.01
CA TRP A 378 9.88 6.99 11.58
C TRP A 378 10.57 7.18 12.94
N LEU A 379 11.42 8.21 13.10
CA LEU A 379 12.05 8.55 14.38
C LEU A 379 11.02 8.97 15.44
N ARG A 380 9.98 9.73 15.03
CA ARG A 380 8.89 10.17 15.91
C ARG A 380 8.18 8.99 16.59
N ILE A 381 8.03 7.85 15.91
CA ILE A 381 7.49 6.61 16.51
C ILE A 381 8.30 6.19 17.75
N PHE A 382 9.62 6.37 17.75
CA PHE A 382 10.49 6.01 18.87
C PHE A 382 10.43 7.04 20.00
N PHE A 383 10.43 8.33 19.69
CA PHE A 383 10.51 9.38 20.70
C PHE A 383 9.16 9.75 21.31
N GLU A 384 8.13 9.95 20.48
CA GLU A 384 6.81 10.40 20.92
C GLU A 384 5.85 9.26 21.18
N ARG A 385 6.14 8.04 20.66
CA ARG A 385 5.26 6.87 20.76
C ARG A 385 3.87 7.13 20.14
N ILE A 386 3.83 7.95 19.09
CA ILE A 386 2.64 8.30 18.31
C ILE A 386 2.82 7.78 16.88
N ILE A 387 1.75 7.30 16.28
CA ILE A 387 1.72 6.69 14.94
C ILE A 387 0.95 7.55 13.92
N SER A 388 0.05 8.42 14.40
CA SER A 388 -0.82 9.25 13.57
C SER A 388 -0.10 10.34 12.80
#